data_AF-A0A2U2ZC61-F1
#
_entry.id   AF-A0A2U2ZC61-F1
#
_cell.length_a   1.000
_cell.length_b   1.000
_cell.length_c   1.000
_cell.angle_alpha   90.00
_cell.angle_beta   90.00
_cell.angle_gamma   90.00
#
_symmetry.space_group_name_H-M   'P 1'
#
loop_
_entity.id
_entity.type
_entity.pdbx_description
1 polymer ?
#
loop_
_entity_poly.entity_id
_entity_poly.type
_entity_poly.pdbx_seq_one_letter_code
_entity_poly.pdbx_strand_id
1 'polypeptide(L)'
;MKQSARPYVPYVRMRDGERTRAGGEFDPMSTTARPRSRSRRNASAMKMVGALLATFREAAGHTQRSLGEQFVVSEQQIASIEQGRRPLKPDLADQLDDLLDTKGALTAALAHMPEVDLVPLWAEEFLDREREAIAISSYENQVVPGLLQTEAYARAVFRSRVPFHGEDTIARLVAARLERHRILHGKDAPITCFVVWEPVVLAPIGGREVWTEQLCHLRECSELPGLMLQVLPLERTSHAGLNGPFVLLETPEHQRLAYTENQRGSQLIADPDEVAILTQKCAMLRSQALTPEDTRDLLDRLLGEK
;
A
#
# COMPACT_ATOMS: atom_id res chain seq x y z
N MET A 1 -21.92 48.38 6.10
CA MET A 1 -22.43 47.74 7.34
C MET A 1 -21.70 46.41 7.51
N LYS A 2 -20.93 46.28 8.59
CA LYS A 2 -20.13 45.09 8.92
C LYS A 2 -21.04 44.04 9.58
N GLN A 3 -21.17 42.84 9.01
CA GLN A 3 -21.82 41.72 9.68
C GLN A 3 -20.77 40.90 10.43
N SER A 4 -20.82 41.03 11.76
CA SER A 4 -20.05 40.28 12.73
C SER A 4 -20.62 38.88 12.88
N ALA A 5 -19.80 37.86 12.64
CA ALA A 5 -20.10 36.47 12.99
C ALA A 5 -20.33 36.31 14.50
N ARG A 6 -21.36 35.56 14.89
CA ARG A 6 -21.56 35.11 16.28
C ARG A 6 -20.94 33.72 16.43
N PRO A 7 -20.16 33.45 17.49
CA PRO A 7 -19.61 32.12 17.73
C PRO A 7 -20.67 31.16 18.29
N TYR A 8 -20.57 29.90 17.86
CA TYR A 8 -21.37 28.75 18.25
C TYR A 8 -21.02 28.29 19.69
N VAL A 9 -22.04 28.04 20.51
CA VAL A 9 -21.89 27.53 21.90
C VAL A 9 -22.75 26.25 22.01
N PRO A 10 -22.16 25.08 22.31
CA PRO A 10 -22.96 23.87 22.48
C PRO A 10 -23.53 23.79 23.91
N TYR A 11 -24.85 23.69 24.02
CA TYR A 11 -25.56 23.38 25.26
C TYR A 11 -25.46 21.87 25.57
N VAL A 12 -24.87 21.51 26.72
CA VAL A 12 -24.97 20.16 27.29
C VAL A 12 -26.11 20.17 28.30
N ARG A 13 -27.17 19.39 28.05
CA ARG A 13 -28.20 19.08 29.06
C ARG A 13 -27.64 18.03 30.02
N MET A 14 -27.32 18.44 31.24
CA MET A 14 -27.16 17.53 32.38
C MET A 14 -28.54 17.12 32.89
N ARG A 15 -28.72 15.82 33.16
CA ARG A 15 -29.78 15.32 34.04
C ARG A 15 -29.11 14.58 35.20
N ASP A 16 -29.42 15.06 36.40
CA ASP A 16 -28.93 14.55 37.69
C ASP A 16 -29.57 13.21 38.10
N GLY A 17 -28.83 12.48 38.95
CA GLY A 17 -29.27 11.37 39.81
C GLY A 17 -28.87 10.00 39.27
N GLU A 18 -28.05 9.14 39.91
CA GLU A 18 -27.61 9.03 41.29
C GLU A 18 -26.23 8.33 41.37
N ARG A 19 -25.52 8.57 42.48
CA ARG A 19 -24.16 8.05 42.77
C ARG A 19 -24.23 6.69 43.47
N THR A 20 -23.25 5.83 43.21
CA THR A 20 -22.48 5.14 44.27
C THR A 20 -21.02 4.91 43.87
N ARG A 21 -20.13 5.12 44.85
CA ARG A 21 -18.64 5.09 44.86
C ARG A 21 -18.13 3.64 44.76
N ALA A 22 -16.90 3.33 44.34
CA ALA A 22 -15.58 3.77 44.82
C ALA A 22 -14.53 3.43 43.74
N GLY A 23 -13.51 4.25 43.48
CA GLY A 23 -12.33 4.38 44.33
C GLY A 23 -11.11 3.89 43.52
N GLY A 24 -10.39 4.84 42.93
CA GLY A 24 -9.20 4.60 42.10
C GLY A 24 -8.81 5.88 41.39
N GLU A 25 -8.03 6.71 42.07
CA GLU A 25 -7.40 7.91 41.50
C GLU A 25 -6.58 7.50 40.26
N PHE A 26 -7.04 7.89 39.08
CA PHE A 26 -6.33 7.71 37.83
C PHE A 26 -5.37 8.90 37.69
N ASP A 27 -4.11 8.71 38.08
CA ASP A 27 -3.03 9.67 37.81
C ASP A 27 -2.58 9.49 36.35
N PRO A 28 -2.84 10.45 35.43
CA PRO A 28 -2.49 10.29 34.02
C PRO A 28 -1.03 10.66 33.70
N MET A 29 -0.14 10.83 34.68
CA MET A 29 1.23 11.31 34.43
C MET A 29 2.38 10.39 34.88
N SER A 30 2.11 9.13 35.23
CA SER A 30 3.19 8.14 35.41
C SER A 30 3.22 7.11 34.28
N THR A 31 3.82 7.50 33.16
CA THR A 31 4.37 6.53 32.21
C THR A 31 5.82 6.89 31.93
N THR A 32 6.72 6.21 32.66
CA THR A 32 8.10 6.01 32.18
C THR A 32 8.00 5.34 30.81
N ALA A 33 8.16 6.14 29.75
CA ALA A 33 8.12 5.67 28.38
C ALA A 33 9.26 4.65 28.19
N ARG A 34 8.90 3.35 28.09
CA ARG A 34 9.81 2.34 27.55
C ARG A 34 10.23 2.81 26.16
N PRO A 35 11.53 2.80 25.81
CA PRO A 35 11.96 3.19 24.48
C PRO A 35 11.23 2.33 23.45
N ARG A 36 10.50 2.97 22.53
CA ARG A 36 9.76 2.32 21.44
C ARG A 36 10.75 1.45 20.68
N SER A 37 10.51 0.14 20.65
CA SER A 37 11.24 -0.82 19.82
C SER A 37 11.36 -0.23 18.41
N ARG A 38 12.58 0.09 17.98
CA ARG A 38 12.87 0.58 16.63
C ARG A 38 12.31 -0.47 15.67
N SER A 39 11.25 -0.12 14.95
CA SER A 39 10.76 -0.87 13.78
C SER A 39 11.97 -1.34 12.97
N ARG A 40 12.13 -2.64 12.81
CA ARG A 40 13.28 -3.22 12.10
C ARG A 40 13.16 -2.83 10.63
N ARG A 41 14.09 -2.01 10.17
CA ARG A 41 13.97 -1.30 8.88
C ARG A 41 14.16 -2.22 7.67
N ASN A 42 14.64 -3.45 7.86
CA ASN A 42 15.01 -4.43 6.82
C ASN A 42 14.43 -5.84 7.07
N ALA A 43 13.14 -5.93 7.43
CA ALA A 43 12.53 -7.18 7.87
C ALA A 43 12.48 -8.25 6.77
N SER A 44 12.26 -7.84 5.52
CA SER A 44 12.22 -8.75 4.38
C SER A 44 13.60 -9.34 4.09
N ALA A 45 14.64 -8.50 4.09
CA ALA A 45 16.01 -8.97 3.90
C ALA A 45 16.46 -9.94 5.01
N MET A 46 16.09 -9.68 6.27
CA MET A 46 16.38 -10.61 7.37
C MET A 46 15.66 -11.96 7.21
N LYS A 47 14.43 -11.97 6.69
CA LYS A 47 13.68 -13.21 6.43
C LYS A 47 14.34 -14.02 5.31
N MET A 48 14.84 -13.37 4.27
CA MET A 48 15.60 -14.02 3.19
C MET A 48 16.88 -14.66 3.73
N VAL A 49 17.68 -13.94 4.52
CA VAL A 49 18.90 -14.48 5.14
C VAL A 49 18.58 -15.63 6.11
N GLY A 50 17.51 -15.52 6.87
CA GLY A 50 17.02 -16.60 7.73
C GLY A 50 16.63 -17.86 6.93
N ALA A 51 15.95 -17.70 5.80
CA ALA A 51 15.60 -18.82 4.92
C ALA A 51 16.85 -19.49 4.31
N LEU A 52 17.84 -18.69 3.87
CA LEU A 52 19.13 -19.21 3.39
C LEU A 52 19.84 -20.04 4.46
N LEU A 53 19.89 -19.55 5.70
CA LEU A 53 20.45 -20.30 6.82
C LEU A 53 19.73 -21.63 7.03
N ALA A 54 18.39 -21.64 7.01
CA ALA A 54 17.62 -22.87 7.15
C ALA A 54 17.95 -23.88 6.03
N THR A 55 18.04 -23.41 4.78
CA THR A 55 18.42 -24.23 3.62
C THR A 55 19.82 -24.84 3.78
N PHE A 56 20.83 -24.05 4.16
CA PHE A 56 22.19 -24.57 4.35
C PHE A 56 22.28 -25.53 5.54
N ARG A 57 21.60 -25.22 6.65
CA ARG A 57 21.53 -26.09 7.83
C ARG A 57 20.97 -27.47 7.46
N GLU A 58 19.88 -27.50 6.69
CA GLU A 58 19.22 -28.73 6.25
C GLU A 58 20.09 -29.51 5.27
N ALA A 59 20.75 -28.83 4.33
CA ALA A 59 21.69 -29.45 3.39
C ALA A 59 22.88 -30.09 4.11
N ALA A 60 23.35 -29.48 5.21
CA ALA A 60 24.42 -30.02 6.05
C ALA A 60 23.92 -31.09 7.06
N GLY A 61 22.62 -31.42 7.07
CA GLY A 61 22.05 -32.46 7.93
C GLY A 61 21.88 -32.07 9.40
N HIS A 62 21.93 -30.77 9.73
CA HIS A 62 21.76 -30.29 11.09
C HIS A 62 20.29 -30.00 11.41
N THR A 63 19.85 -30.33 12.62
CA THR A 63 18.62 -29.78 13.21
C THR A 63 18.90 -28.40 13.81
N GLN A 64 17.88 -27.57 14.03
CA GLN A 64 18.04 -26.27 14.71
C GLN A 64 18.70 -26.42 16.09
N ARG A 65 18.37 -27.51 16.79
CA ARG A 65 18.97 -27.88 18.08
C ARG A 65 20.45 -28.23 17.93
N SER A 66 20.78 -29.15 17.03
CA SER A 66 22.15 -29.60 16.79
C SER A 66 23.04 -28.44 16.33
N LEU A 67 22.54 -27.56 15.48
CA LEU A 67 23.26 -26.35 15.07
C LEU A 67 23.47 -25.41 16.27
N GLY A 68 22.45 -25.22 17.10
CA GLY A 68 22.55 -24.39 18.29
C GLY A 68 23.60 -24.87 19.29
N GLU A 69 23.71 -26.19 19.47
CA GLU A 69 24.72 -26.82 20.33
C GLU A 69 26.16 -26.53 19.88
N GLN A 70 26.42 -26.42 18.57
CA GLN A 70 27.75 -26.09 18.04
C GLN A 70 28.21 -24.66 18.39
N PHE A 71 27.27 -23.72 18.54
CA PHE A 71 27.56 -22.30 18.76
C PHE A 71 27.12 -21.76 20.12
N VAL A 72 26.71 -22.64 21.04
CA VAL A 72 26.21 -22.26 22.38
C VAL A 72 25.02 -21.29 22.29
N VAL A 73 24.18 -21.46 21.28
CA VAL A 73 22.94 -20.71 21.06
C VAL A 73 21.74 -21.65 21.20
N SER A 74 20.61 -21.14 21.70
CA SER A 74 19.44 -22.00 21.88
C SER A 74 18.78 -22.34 20.55
N GLU A 75 18.09 -23.48 20.50
CA GLU A 75 17.25 -23.87 19.36
C GLU A 75 16.27 -22.75 18.96
N GLN A 76 15.65 -22.10 19.96
CA GLN A 76 14.76 -20.96 19.72
C GLN A 76 15.48 -19.74 19.12
N GLN A 77 16.77 -19.53 19.43
CA GLN A 77 17.54 -18.46 18.82
C GLN A 77 17.80 -18.75 17.34
N ILE A 78 18.20 -19.97 17.00
CA ILE A 78 18.35 -20.42 15.60
C ILE A 78 17.01 -20.25 14.86
N ALA A 79 15.91 -20.78 15.41
CA ALA A 79 14.59 -20.64 14.81
C ALA A 79 14.17 -19.17 14.64
N SER A 80 14.50 -18.30 15.60
CA SER A 80 14.19 -16.87 15.52
C SER A 80 14.99 -16.16 14.42
N ILE A 81 16.23 -16.58 14.18
CA ILE A 81 17.07 -16.09 13.08
C ILE A 81 16.51 -16.58 11.75
N GLU A 82 16.23 -17.89 11.62
CA GLU A 82 15.68 -18.50 10.41
C GLU A 82 14.35 -17.87 9.98
N GLN A 83 13.54 -17.43 10.94
CA GLN A 83 12.27 -16.74 10.68
C GLN A 83 12.40 -15.23 10.44
N GLY A 84 13.62 -14.67 10.47
CA GLY A 84 13.86 -13.23 10.35
C GLY A 84 13.36 -12.41 11.55
N ARG A 85 13.04 -13.07 12.68
CA ARG A 85 12.59 -12.42 13.93
C ARG A 85 13.75 -11.94 14.79
N ARG A 86 14.98 -12.34 14.49
CA ARG A 86 16.21 -11.88 15.14
C ARG A 86 17.29 -11.72 14.06
N PRO A 87 18.07 -10.62 14.07
CA PRO A 87 19.15 -10.46 13.11
C PRO A 87 20.23 -11.53 13.34
N LEU A 88 20.69 -12.14 12.24
CA LEU A 88 21.94 -12.87 12.25
C LEU A 88 23.08 -11.87 12.45
N LYS A 89 23.97 -12.14 13.40
CA LYS A 89 25.11 -11.26 13.65
C LYS A 89 26.29 -11.65 12.75
N PRO A 90 27.16 -10.69 12.36
CA PRO A 90 28.31 -10.98 11.49
C PRO A 90 29.23 -12.08 12.02
N ASP A 91 29.56 -12.04 13.31
CA ASP A 91 30.42 -13.02 13.98
C ASP A 91 29.85 -14.45 13.91
N LEU A 92 28.53 -14.58 14.04
CA LEU A 92 27.85 -15.87 13.90
C LEU A 92 27.71 -16.28 12.43
N ALA A 93 27.56 -15.34 11.49
CA ALA A 93 27.48 -15.64 10.07
C ALA A 93 28.79 -16.21 9.52
N ASP A 94 29.93 -15.61 9.88
CA ASP A 94 31.25 -16.11 9.51
C ASP A 94 31.44 -17.56 9.97
N GLN A 95 31.11 -17.84 11.24
CA GLN A 95 31.21 -19.17 11.82
C GLN A 95 30.25 -20.18 11.19
N LEU A 96 29.05 -19.75 10.81
CA LEU A 96 28.08 -20.59 10.11
C LEU A 96 28.52 -20.90 8.68
N ASP A 97 29.13 -19.93 7.99
CA ASP A 97 29.65 -20.15 6.64
C ASP A 97 30.76 -21.22 6.62
N ASP A 98 31.63 -21.22 7.64
CA ASP A 98 32.67 -22.23 7.82
C ASP A 98 32.09 -23.61 8.17
N LEU A 99 31.16 -23.69 9.13
CA LEU A 99 30.60 -24.97 9.57
C LEU A 99 29.72 -25.63 8.49
N LEU A 100 28.92 -24.83 7.79
CA LEU A 100 27.94 -25.31 6.81
C LEU A 100 28.50 -25.37 5.37
N ASP A 101 29.77 -25.04 5.15
CA ASP A 101 30.45 -24.96 3.85
C ASP A 101 29.66 -24.15 2.79
N THR A 102 29.18 -22.97 3.19
CA THR A 102 28.36 -22.10 2.34
C THR A 102 29.21 -21.20 1.42
N LYS A 103 30.53 -21.22 1.57
CA LYS A 103 31.50 -20.42 0.82
C LYS A 103 31.30 -18.91 0.96
N GLY A 104 30.94 -18.46 2.17
CA GLY A 104 30.79 -17.03 2.49
C GLY A 104 29.42 -16.44 2.14
N ALA A 105 28.43 -17.28 1.81
CA ALA A 105 27.13 -16.82 1.34
C ALA A 105 26.36 -16.00 2.41
N LEU A 106 26.39 -16.40 3.69
CA LEU A 106 25.69 -15.68 4.75
C LEU A 106 26.38 -14.36 5.07
N THR A 107 27.71 -14.36 5.09
CA THR A 107 28.54 -13.17 5.29
C THR A 107 28.35 -12.16 4.17
N ALA A 108 28.37 -12.60 2.91
CA ALA A 108 28.08 -11.75 1.76
C ALA A 108 26.65 -11.19 1.81
N ALA A 109 25.68 -12.01 2.19
CA ALA A 109 24.28 -11.58 2.33
C ALA A 109 24.11 -10.53 3.44
N LEU A 110 24.85 -10.62 4.55
CA LEU A 110 24.88 -9.58 5.58
C LEU A 110 25.58 -8.30 5.11
N ALA A 111 26.71 -8.41 4.41
CA ALA A 111 27.49 -7.26 3.95
C ALA A 111 26.74 -6.41 2.91
N HIS A 112 25.90 -7.05 2.09
CA HIS A 112 25.06 -6.39 1.08
C HIS A 112 23.62 -6.19 1.55
N MET A 113 23.31 -6.53 2.81
CA MET A 113 21.98 -6.34 3.36
C MET A 113 21.64 -4.85 3.41
N PRO A 114 20.51 -4.42 2.83
CA PRO A 114 20.17 -3.01 2.83
C PRO A 114 19.76 -2.57 4.26
N GLU A 115 20.17 -1.37 4.68
CA GLU A 115 19.88 -0.83 6.03
C GLU A 115 18.39 -0.57 6.28
N VAL A 116 17.66 -0.38 5.18
CA VAL A 116 16.22 -0.26 5.07
C VAL A 116 15.83 -1.19 3.93
N ASP A 117 14.67 -1.84 3.96
CA ASP A 117 14.12 -2.49 2.76
C ASP A 117 13.97 -1.40 1.68
N LEU A 118 15.01 -1.21 0.87
CA LEU A 118 15.12 -0.16 -0.13
C LEU A 118 14.40 -0.70 -1.35
N VAL A 119 13.16 -0.23 -1.51
CA VAL A 119 12.17 -0.73 -2.46
C VAL A 119 11.60 -2.08 -2.00
N PRO A 120 10.30 -2.20 -1.68
CA PRO A 120 9.73 -3.52 -1.51
C PRO A 120 9.89 -4.21 -2.88
N LEU A 121 10.58 -5.36 -2.96
CA LEU A 121 10.67 -6.22 -4.17
C LEU A 121 9.33 -6.35 -4.93
N TRP A 122 8.23 -6.16 -4.21
CA TRP A 122 6.84 -6.31 -4.56
C TRP A 122 6.32 -5.15 -5.42
N ALA A 123 6.97 -3.97 -5.43
CA ALA A 123 6.58 -2.84 -6.27
C ALA A 123 7.09 -2.99 -7.72
N GLU A 124 8.34 -3.41 -7.91
CA GLU A 124 8.86 -3.73 -9.24
C GLU A 124 8.16 -4.97 -9.81
N GLU A 125 7.99 -6.01 -9.00
CA GLU A 125 7.21 -7.19 -9.40
C GLU A 125 5.77 -6.81 -9.76
N PHE A 126 5.11 -5.95 -8.97
CA PHE A 126 3.78 -5.46 -9.33
C PHE A 126 3.77 -4.72 -10.68
N LEU A 127 4.76 -3.86 -10.94
CA LEU A 127 4.86 -3.14 -12.23
C LEU A 127 5.04 -4.09 -13.40
N ASP A 128 5.83 -5.13 -13.24
CA ASP A 128 6.02 -6.15 -14.29
C ASP A 128 4.73 -6.91 -14.53
N ARG A 129 4.03 -7.32 -13.47
CA ARG A 129 2.71 -7.98 -13.56
C ARG A 129 1.63 -7.08 -14.13
N GLU A 130 1.66 -5.78 -13.84
CA GLU A 130 0.71 -4.81 -14.39
C GLU A 130 0.87 -4.69 -15.90
N ARG A 131 2.11 -4.72 -16.42
CA ARG A 131 2.38 -4.66 -17.87
C ARG A 131 1.89 -5.88 -18.62
N GLU A 132 1.90 -7.04 -17.98
CA GLU A 132 1.48 -8.32 -18.56
C GLU A 132 -0.01 -8.63 -18.34
N ALA A 133 -0.69 -7.87 -17.48
CA ALA A 133 -2.06 -8.16 -17.08
C ALA A 133 -3.02 -8.14 -18.26
N ILE A 134 -3.97 -9.08 -18.28
CA ILE A 134 -5.11 -9.12 -19.21
C ILE A 134 -6.36 -8.45 -18.62
N ALA A 135 -6.40 -8.29 -17.30
CA ALA A 135 -7.41 -7.51 -16.61
C ALA A 135 -6.83 -6.78 -15.40
N ILE A 136 -7.25 -5.54 -15.20
CA ILE A 136 -6.87 -4.70 -14.07
C ILE A 136 -8.14 -4.16 -13.43
N SER A 137 -8.29 -4.29 -12.11
CA SER A 137 -9.37 -3.62 -11.39
C SER A 137 -8.81 -2.88 -10.19
N SER A 138 -9.21 -1.64 -9.94
CA SER A 138 -8.76 -0.93 -8.75
C SER A 138 -9.88 -0.16 -8.05
N TYR A 139 -9.68 0.00 -6.76
CA TYR A 139 -10.43 0.93 -5.93
C TYR A 139 -9.49 1.99 -5.38
N GLU A 140 -9.83 3.25 -5.59
CA GLU A 140 -9.04 4.39 -5.12
C GLU A 140 -9.90 5.34 -4.29
N ASN A 141 -9.40 5.75 -3.13
CA ASN A 141 -10.13 6.63 -2.22
C ASN A 141 -9.34 7.85 -1.73
N GLN A 142 -8.10 8.04 -2.21
CA GLN A 142 -7.24 9.15 -1.82
C GLN A 142 -6.83 10.04 -2.99
N VAL A 143 -6.54 9.44 -4.14
CA VAL A 143 -6.10 10.10 -5.37
C VAL A 143 -6.65 9.36 -6.58
N VAL A 144 -6.67 9.99 -7.75
CA VAL A 144 -7.07 9.33 -9.01
C VAL A 144 -6.16 8.11 -9.27
N PRO A 145 -6.67 6.98 -9.82
CA PRO A 145 -5.84 5.83 -10.19
C PRO A 145 -4.64 6.25 -11.03
N GLY A 146 -3.45 5.73 -10.72
CA GLY A 146 -2.21 6.19 -11.35
C GLY A 146 -2.21 6.12 -12.89
N LEU A 147 -2.87 5.09 -13.45
CA LEU A 147 -3.04 4.90 -14.90
C LEU A 147 -3.94 5.96 -15.57
N LEU A 148 -4.70 6.72 -14.78
CA LEU A 148 -5.62 7.77 -15.24
C LEU A 148 -5.19 9.17 -14.79
N GLN A 149 -3.95 9.36 -14.31
CA GLN A 149 -3.47 10.65 -13.82
C GLN A 149 -2.77 11.47 -14.90
N THR A 150 -3.17 12.71 -15.14
CA THR A 150 -2.38 13.60 -16.00
C THR A 150 -1.00 13.91 -15.39
N GLU A 151 -0.06 14.39 -16.21
CA GLU A 151 1.28 14.75 -15.72
C GLU A 151 1.21 15.74 -14.55
N ALA A 152 0.38 16.78 -14.70
CA ALA A 152 0.24 17.84 -13.72
C ALA A 152 -0.34 17.31 -12.40
N TYR A 153 -1.35 16.43 -12.47
CA TYR A 153 -1.93 15.80 -11.28
C TYR A 153 -0.94 14.85 -10.60
N ALA A 154 -0.26 13.99 -11.35
CA ALA A 154 0.75 13.08 -10.82
C ALA A 154 1.87 13.85 -10.10
N ARG A 155 2.34 14.95 -10.70
CA ARG A 155 3.34 15.85 -10.10
C ARG A 155 2.83 16.45 -8.79
N ALA A 156 1.56 16.90 -8.75
CA ALA A 156 0.95 17.46 -7.54
C ALA A 156 0.83 16.42 -6.40
N VAL A 157 0.48 15.18 -6.74
CA VAL A 157 0.47 14.05 -5.79
C VAL A 157 1.86 13.81 -5.22
N PHE A 158 2.90 13.69 -6.05
CA PHE A 158 4.26 13.44 -5.57
C PHE A 158 4.84 14.60 -4.74
N ARG A 159 4.47 15.85 -5.05
CA ARG A 159 4.82 17.03 -4.23
C ARG A 159 4.17 17.01 -2.85
N SER A 160 3.04 16.32 -2.70
CA SER A 160 2.30 16.24 -1.43
C SER A 160 2.88 15.21 -0.45
N ARG A 161 3.90 14.45 -0.85
CA ARG A 161 4.56 13.46 0.00
C ARG A 161 5.35 14.12 1.14
N VAL A 162 5.33 13.47 2.31
CA VAL A 162 6.19 13.80 3.45
C VAL A 162 7.04 12.58 3.84
N PRO A 163 8.38 12.70 3.99
CA PRO A 163 9.18 13.89 3.69
C PRO A 163 9.21 14.21 2.19
N PHE A 164 9.47 15.48 1.88
CA PHE A 164 9.45 16.01 0.52
C PHE A 164 10.51 15.34 -0.37
N HIS A 165 10.16 15.13 -1.63
CA HIS A 165 11.10 14.72 -2.68
C HIS A 165 11.67 15.93 -3.41
N GLY A 166 12.97 15.97 -3.69
CA GLY A 166 13.53 16.97 -4.60
C GLY A 166 12.93 16.88 -6.01
N GLU A 167 12.91 17.99 -6.74
CA GLU A 167 12.25 18.10 -8.04
C GLU A 167 12.77 17.09 -9.08
N ASP A 168 14.06 16.74 -9.08
CA ASP A 168 14.63 15.72 -9.98
C ASP A 168 14.02 14.33 -9.71
N THR A 169 13.79 14.00 -8.44
CA THR A 169 13.12 12.74 -8.07
C THR A 169 11.66 12.75 -8.49
N ILE A 170 10.98 13.88 -8.31
CA ILE A 170 9.59 14.04 -8.75
C ILE A 170 9.49 13.88 -10.27
N ALA A 171 10.37 14.53 -11.04
CA ALA A 171 10.39 14.41 -12.49
C ALA A 171 10.56 12.95 -12.95
N ARG A 172 11.47 12.19 -12.32
CA ARG A 172 11.66 10.77 -12.60
C ARG A 172 10.42 9.93 -12.26
N LEU A 173 9.78 10.19 -11.12
CA LEU A 173 8.57 9.46 -10.70
C LEU A 173 7.38 9.77 -11.62
N VAL A 174 7.23 11.01 -12.05
CA VAL A 174 6.22 11.43 -13.02
C VAL A 174 6.45 10.76 -14.37
N ALA A 175 7.69 10.75 -14.88
CA ALA A 175 8.01 10.05 -16.12
C ALA A 175 7.68 8.55 -16.03
N ALA A 176 8.03 7.90 -14.92
CA ALA A 176 7.67 6.49 -14.69
C ALA A 176 6.14 6.28 -14.60
N ARG A 177 5.39 7.23 -14.04
CA ARG A 177 3.91 7.20 -13.99
C ARG A 177 3.31 7.25 -15.39
N LEU A 178 3.77 8.18 -16.22
CA LEU A 178 3.28 8.37 -17.58
C LEU A 178 3.66 7.22 -18.51
N GLU A 179 4.84 6.62 -18.32
CA GLU A 179 5.24 5.44 -19.09
C GLU A 179 4.23 4.29 -18.94
N ARG A 180 3.68 4.11 -17.73
CA ARG A 180 2.69 3.06 -17.44
C ARG A 180 1.35 3.27 -18.16
N HIS A 181 1.00 4.50 -18.53
CA HIS A 181 -0.26 4.80 -19.21
C HIS A 181 -0.39 4.07 -20.55
N ARG A 182 0.73 3.75 -21.18
CA ARG A 182 0.77 3.00 -22.45
C ARG A 182 0.03 1.66 -22.36
N ILE A 183 -0.08 1.06 -21.17
CA ILE A 183 -0.82 -0.19 -20.96
C ILE A 183 -2.29 -0.05 -21.38
N LEU A 184 -2.91 1.13 -21.21
CA LEU A 184 -4.30 1.36 -21.60
C LEU A 184 -4.50 1.52 -23.12
N HIS A 185 -3.41 1.62 -23.88
CA HIS A 185 -3.44 1.97 -25.30
C HIS A 185 -2.66 0.92 -26.11
N GLY A 186 -3.37 -0.01 -26.74
CA GLY A 186 -2.75 -1.05 -27.56
C GLY A 186 -3.76 -2.05 -28.09
N LYS A 187 -3.30 -2.90 -29.02
CA LYS A 187 -4.12 -4.00 -29.55
C LYS A 187 -4.48 -5.02 -28.48
N ASP A 188 -3.59 -5.21 -27.51
CA ASP A 188 -3.71 -6.17 -26.41
C ASP A 188 -3.91 -5.44 -25.07
N ALA A 189 -4.55 -4.27 -25.08
CA ALA A 189 -4.84 -3.52 -23.85
C ALA A 189 -5.76 -4.33 -22.92
N PRO A 190 -5.49 -4.37 -21.60
CA PRO A 190 -6.31 -5.11 -20.65
C PRO A 190 -7.71 -4.54 -20.51
N ILE A 191 -8.64 -5.40 -20.10
CA ILE A 191 -9.92 -4.92 -19.57
C ILE A 191 -9.66 -4.25 -18.22
N THR A 192 -10.03 -2.99 -18.09
CA THR A 192 -9.77 -2.20 -16.89
C THR A 192 -11.05 -1.73 -16.22
N CYS A 193 -11.10 -1.81 -14.89
CA CYS A 193 -12.22 -1.35 -14.09
C CYS A 193 -11.74 -0.52 -12.90
N PHE A 194 -12.11 0.75 -12.87
CA PHE A 194 -11.70 1.70 -11.85
C PHE A 194 -12.93 2.16 -11.07
N VAL A 195 -12.93 1.92 -9.76
CA VAL A 195 -13.88 2.51 -8.82
C VAL A 195 -13.18 3.59 -8.04
N VAL A 196 -13.63 4.83 -8.16
CA VAL A 196 -13.03 5.99 -7.50
C VAL A 196 -14.00 6.57 -6.49
N TRP A 197 -13.58 6.80 -5.26
CA TRP A 197 -14.44 7.46 -4.27
C TRP A 197 -14.66 8.93 -4.63
N GLU A 198 -15.90 9.41 -4.57
CA GLU A 198 -16.30 10.75 -5.04
C GLU A 198 -15.43 11.91 -4.50
N PRO A 199 -14.97 11.93 -3.23
CA PRO A 199 -14.04 12.96 -2.76
C PRO A 199 -12.76 13.11 -3.58
N VAL A 200 -12.29 12.04 -4.25
CA VAL A 200 -11.11 12.09 -5.11
C VAL A 200 -11.34 13.00 -6.32
N VAL A 201 -12.53 12.95 -6.93
CA VAL A 201 -12.89 13.80 -8.09
C VAL A 201 -13.35 15.18 -7.67
N LEU A 202 -13.75 15.38 -6.42
CA LEU A 202 -14.04 16.70 -5.84
C LEU A 202 -12.76 17.42 -5.37
N ALA A 203 -11.71 16.67 -5.03
CA ALA A 203 -10.54 17.21 -4.38
C ALA A 203 -9.66 18.04 -5.35
N PRO A 204 -9.35 19.30 -5.00
CA PRO A 204 -8.40 20.23 -5.64
C PRO A 204 -6.96 19.84 -6.03
N ILE A 205 -6.62 18.56 -6.13
CA ILE A 205 -5.36 18.00 -6.65
C ILE A 205 -4.38 18.97 -7.37
N GLY A 206 -3.55 19.80 -6.71
CA GLY A 206 -2.59 20.67 -7.41
C GLY A 206 -3.12 22.02 -7.91
N GLY A 207 -4.37 22.39 -7.61
CA GLY A 207 -4.98 23.66 -8.01
C GLY A 207 -6.19 23.48 -8.94
N ARG A 208 -6.90 24.57 -9.27
CA ARG A 208 -8.11 24.50 -10.13
C ARG A 208 -7.79 24.05 -11.55
N GLU A 209 -6.71 24.55 -12.11
CA GLU A 209 -6.29 24.25 -13.49
C GLU A 209 -5.99 22.77 -13.63
N VAL A 210 -5.12 22.23 -12.75
CA VAL A 210 -4.77 20.80 -12.70
C VAL A 210 -6.00 19.93 -12.44
N TRP A 211 -6.88 20.36 -11.55
CA TRP A 211 -8.13 19.64 -11.26
C TRP A 211 -9.06 19.57 -12.48
N THR A 212 -9.23 20.67 -13.19
CA THR A 212 -10.07 20.73 -14.40
C THR A 212 -9.49 19.86 -15.51
N GLU A 213 -8.17 19.98 -15.75
CA GLU A 213 -7.43 19.13 -16.69
C GLU A 213 -7.61 17.64 -16.37
N GLN A 214 -7.48 17.27 -15.09
CA GLN A 214 -7.66 15.89 -14.65
C GLN A 214 -9.09 15.38 -14.85
N LEU A 215 -10.12 16.20 -14.61
CA LEU A 215 -11.51 15.81 -14.84
C LEU A 215 -11.83 15.65 -16.33
N CYS A 216 -11.35 16.55 -17.19
CA CYS A 216 -11.47 16.39 -18.65
C CYS A 216 -10.83 15.07 -19.08
N HIS A 217 -9.62 14.78 -18.59
CA HIS A 217 -8.94 13.53 -18.89
C HIS A 217 -9.72 12.29 -18.43
N LEU A 218 -10.30 12.29 -17.22
CA LEU A 218 -11.16 11.19 -16.75
C LEU A 218 -12.40 11.01 -17.63
N ARG A 219 -13.00 12.13 -18.07
CA ARG A 219 -14.16 12.10 -18.96
C ARG A 219 -13.82 11.49 -20.31
N GLU A 220 -12.68 11.84 -20.88
CA GLU A 220 -12.16 11.23 -22.13
C GLU A 220 -11.85 9.74 -21.93
N CYS A 221 -11.16 9.38 -20.83
CA CYS A 221 -10.84 7.98 -20.52
C CYS A 221 -12.10 7.12 -20.35
N SER A 222 -13.19 7.67 -19.82
CA SER A 222 -14.45 6.95 -19.62
C SER A 222 -15.14 6.49 -20.92
N GLU A 223 -14.67 6.98 -22.08
CA GLU A 223 -15.12 6.57 -23.41
C GLU A 223 -14.20 5.51 -24.06
N LEU A 224 -13.06 5.18 -23.42
CA LEU A 224 -12.12 4.21 -23.98
C LEU A 224 -12.72 2.79 -23.97
N PRO A 225 -12.66 2.06 -25.10
CA PRO A 225 -13.08 0.67 -25.14
C PRO A 225 -12.29 -0.18 -24.14
N GLY A 226 -13.00 -1.04 -23.41
CA GLY A 226 -12.38 -1.91 -22.41
C GLY A 226 -12.04 -1.23 -21.08
N LEU A 227 -12.32 0.06 -20.92
CA LEU A 227 -12.18 0.79 -19.66
C LEU A 227 -13.56 1.10 -19.06
N MET A 228 -13.73 0.73 -17.79
CA MET A 228 -14.90 1.07 -17.00
C MET A 228 -14.50 1.97 -15.83
N LEU A 229 -14.96 3.22 -15.83
CA LEU A 229 -14.78 4.16 -14.72
C LEU A 229 -16.11 4.34 -14.00
N GLN A 230 -16.12 4.13 -12.69
CA GLN A 230 -17.28 4.35 -11.83
C GLN A 230 -16.89 5.20 -10.62
N VAL A 231 -17.75 6.14 -10.23
CA VAL A 231 -17.59 6.90 -9.00
C VAL A 231 -18.43 6.30 -7.88
N LEU A 232 -17.81 6.00 -6.74
CA LEU A 232 -18.50 5.62 -5.51
C LEU A 232 -19.00 6.88 -4.78
N PRO A 233 -20.33 7.10 -4.65
CA PRO A 233 -20.86 8.33 -4.07
C PRO A 233 -20.45 8.55 -2.60
N LEU A 234 -20.25 9.82 -2.24
CA LEU A 234 -19.95 10.28 -0.89
C LEU A 234 -21.11 10.04 0.07
N GLU A 235 -22.36 10.13 -0.42
CA GLU A 235 -23.57 10.02 0.39
C GLU A 235 -23.87 8.58 0.86
N ARG A 236 -23.07 7.59 0.44
CA ARG A 236 -23.23 6.20 0.88
C ARG A 236 -23.01 6.09 2.40
N THR A 237 -24.01 5.58 3.11
CA THR A 237 -23.94 5.35 4.56
C THR A 237 -23.06 4.15 4.94
N SER A 238 -22.78 3.26 4.00
CA SER A 238 -21.79 2.18 4.13
C SER A 238 -21.24 1.80 2.75
N HIS A 239 -19.98 1.37 2.72
CA HIS A 239 -19.34 0.82 1.51
C HIS A 239 -18.18 -0.13 1.86
N ALA A 240 -17.80 -1.00 0.92
CA ALA A 240 -16.78 -2.05 1.16
C ALA A 240 -15.32 -1.55 1.11
N GLY A 241 -15.10 -0.24 0.93
CA GLY A 241 -13.79 0.38 0.65
C GLY A 241 -13.12 1.04 1.85
N LEU A 242 -13.65 0.87 3.06
CA LEU A 242 -13.15 1.59 4.25
C LEU A 242 -11.70 1.25 4.64
N ASN A 243 -11.17 0.12 4.15
CA ASN A 243 -9.80 -0.34 4.47
C ASN A 243 -8.71 0.25 3.55
N GLY A 244 -9.05 1.18 2.67
CA GLY A 244 -8.10 1.81 1.76
C GLY A 244 -8.12 1.23 0.35
N PRO A 245 -7.21 1.74 -0.52
CA PRO A 245 -7.16 1.38 -1.93
C PRO A 245 -6.53 0.01 -2.14
N PHE A 246 -6.84 -0.59 -3.28
CA PHE A 246 -6.22 -1.83 -3.74
C PHE A 246 -6.35 -1.97 -5.25
N VAL A 247 -5.46 -2.78 -5.83
CA VAL A 247 -5.47 -3.17 -7.24
C VAL A 247 -5.58 -4.70 -7.31
N LEU A 248 -6.33 -5.21 -8.28
CA LEU A 248 -6.42 -6.60 -8.67
C LEU A 248 -5.87 -6.73 -10.08
N LEU A 249 -5.03 -7.75 -10.30
CA LEU A 249 -4.48 -8.09 -11.60
C LEU A 249 -4.89 -9.53 -11.94
N GLU A 250 -5.18 -9.77 -13.21
CA GLU A 250 -5.25 -11.11 -13.79
C GLU A 250 -4.21 -11.21 -14.91
N THR A 251 -3.36 -12.24 -14.83
CA THR A 251 -2.30 -12.53 -15.80
C THR A 251 -2.82 -13.37 -16.98
N PRO A 252 -2.08 -13.52 -18.09
CA PRO A 252 -2.44 -14.39 -19.20
C PRO A 252 -2.62 -15.86 -18.79
N GLU A 253 -1.92 -16.30 -17.75
CA GLU A 253 -2.04 -17.64 -17.15
C GLU A 253 -3.21 -17.75 -16.16
N HIS A 254 -4.08 -16.74 -16.08
CA HIS A 254 -5.21 -16.64 -15.15
C HIS A 254 -4.82 -16.66 -13.67
N GLN A 255 -3.56 -16.39 -13.34
CA GLN A 255 -3.17 -16.09 -11.96
C GLN A 255 -3.75 -14.74 -11.56
N ARG A 256 -4.46 -14.72 -10.43
CA ARG A 256 -5.00 -13.51 -9.83
C ARG A 256 -4.09 -13.02 -8.71
N LEU A 257 -3.78 -11.74 -8.75
CA LEU A 257 -2.94 -11.07 -7.77
C LEU A 257 -3.70 -9.87 -7.22
N ALA A 258 -3.38 -9.48 -6.00
CA ALA A 258 -3.83 -8.23 -5.44
C ALA A 258 -2.65 -7.39 -4.99
N TYR A 259 -2.76 -6.07 -5.06
CA TYR A 259 -1.76 -5.15 -4.59
C TYR A 259 -2.40 -4.12 -3.69
N THR A 260 -1.80 -3.89 -2.53
CA THR A 260 -2.29 -2.92 -1.55
C THR A 260 -1.15 -2.01 -1.14
N GLU A 261 -1.44 -0.73 -0.97
CA GLU A 261 -0.49 0.26 -0.48
C GLU A 261 -0.98 0.85 0.83
N ASN A 262 -0.05 1.09 1.75
CA ASN A 262 -0.27 1.86 2.96
C ASN A 262 0.91 2.80 3.19
N GLN A 263 0.77 3.67 4.19
CA GLN A 263 1.77 4.71 4.51
C GLN A 263 3.17 4.15 4.81
N ARG A 264 3.29 2.86 5.15
CA ARG A 264 4.54 2.20 5.56
C ARG A 264 5.09 1.24 4.52
N GLY A 265 4.39 1.00 3.42
CA GLY A 265 4.83 0.12 2.36
C GLY A 265 3.68 -0.47 1.56
N SER A 266 4.03 -1.35 0.63
CA SER A 266 3.11 -2.04 -0.25
C SER A 266 3.19 -3.56 -0.11
N GLN A 267 2.13 -4.25 -0.50
CA GLN A 267 2.04 -5.71 -0.48
C GLN A 267 1.35 -6.22 -1.75
N LEU A 268 2.07 -7.03 -2.52
CA LEU A 268 1.59 -7.92 -3.57
C LEU A 268 1.15 -9.29 -3.00
N ILE A 269 -0.10 -9.65 -3.16
CA ILE A 269 -0.75 -10.82 -2.57
C ILE A 269 -1.05 -11.80 -3.70
N ALA A 270 -0.53 -13.02 -3.58
CA ALA A 270 -0.76 -14.12 -4.52
C ALA A 270 -1.52 -15.31 -3.91
N ASP A 271 -1.78 -15.27 -2.59
CA ASP A 271 -2.58 -16.28 -1.90
C ASP A 271 -4.03 -16.22 -2.43
N PRO A 272 -4.56 -17.30 -3.03
CA PRO A 272 -5.90 -17.29 -3.63
C PRO A 272 -7.02 -16.91 -2.66
N ASP A 273 -6.93 -17.29 -1.38
CA ASP A 273 -7.97 -17.01 -0.40
C ASP A 273 -8.00 -15.51 -0.06
N GLU A 274 -6.83 -14.89 0.11
CA GLU A 274 -6.71 -13.45 0.36
C GLU A 274 -7.11 -12.62 -0.88
N VAL A 275 -6.73 -13.06 -2.08
CA VAL A 275 -7.14 -12.41 -3.34
C VAL A 275 -8.65 -12.52 -3.56
N ALA A 276 -9.27 -13.65 -3.18
CA ALA A 276 -10.72 -13.82 -3.27
C ALA A 276 -11.48 -12.80 -2.41
N ILE A 277 -10.99 -12.49 -1.21
CA ILE A 277 -11.59 -11.46 -0.33
C ILE A 277 -11.59 -10.09 -1.02
N LEU A 278 -10.47 -9.68 -1.62
CA LEU A 278 -10.38 -8.39 -2.32
C LEU A 278 -11.22 -8.38 -3.61
N THR A 279 -11.31 -9.52 -4.30
CA THR A 279 -12.20 -9.69 -5.46
C THR A 279 -13.67 -9.48 -5.08
N GLN A 280 -14.11 -10.06 -3.96
CA GLN A 280 -15.48 -9.86 -3.45
C GLN A 280 -15.74 -8.40 -3.05
N LYS A 281 -14.75 -7.74 -2.41
CA LYS A 281 -14.84 -6.31 -2.11
C LYS A 281 -14.97 -5.46 -3.37
N CYS A 282 -14.18 -5.75 -4.40
CA CYS A 282 -14.27 -5.06 -5.69
C CYS A 282 -15.66 -5.21 -6.31
N ALA A 283 -16.22 -6.41 -6.29
CA ALA A 283 -17.57 -6.66 -6.79
C ALA A 283 -18.63 -5.86 -6.02
N MET A 284 -18.52 -5.80 -4.69
CA MET A 284 -19.41 -4.99 -3.85
C MET A 284 -19.25 -3.48 -4.11
N LEU A 285 -18.02 -3.00 -4.31
CA LEU A 285 -17.77 -1.60 -4.62
C LEU A 285 -18.39 -1.19 -5.95
N ARG A 286 -18.29 -2.04 -6.98
CA ARG A 286 -18.91 -1.80 -8.29
C ARG A 286 -20.44 -1.75 -8.24
N SER A 287 -21.07 -2.55 -7.37
CA SER A 287 -22.53 -2.49 -7.19
C SER A 287 -22.98 -1.30 -6.35
N GLN A 288 -22.09 -0.73 -5.54
CA GLN A 288 -22.35 0.47 -4.72
C GLN A 288 -22.03 1.78 -5.47
N ALA A 289 -21.16 1.72 -6.47
CA ALA A 289 -20.79 2.86 -7.30
C ALA A 289 -21.92 3.28 -8.26
N LEU A 290 -21.80 4.48 -8.80
CA LEU A 290 -22.62 4.97 -9.90
C LEU A 290 -22.44 4.09 -11.14
N THR A 291 -23.43 4.07 -12.02
CA THR A 291 -23.26 3.48 -13.36
C THR A 291 -22.18 4.26 -14.14
N PRO A 292 -21.56 3.68 -15.18
CA PRO A 292 -20.66 4.42 -16.06
C PRO A 292 -21.31 5.68 -16.65
N GLU A 293 -22.60 5.61 -17.00
CA GLU A 293 -23.40 6.73 -17.50
C GLU A 293 -23.51 7.84 -16.45
N ASP A 294 -23.99 7.50 -15.25
CA ASP A 294 -24.14 8.46 -14.15
C ASP A 294 -22.78 9.05 -13.70
N THR A 295 -21.69 8.28 -13.88
CA THR A 295 -20.33 8.73 -13.63
C THR A 295 -19.92 9.80 -14.63
N ARG A 296 -20.20 9.61 -15.93
CA ARG A 296 -19.96 10.65 -16.95
C ARG A 296 -20.78 11.91 -16.67
N ASP A 297 -22.06 11.75 -16.35
CA ASP A 297 -22.93 12.88 -15.99
C ASP A 297 -22.43 13.63 -14.74
N LEU A 298 -21.84 12.92 -13.77
CA LEU A 298 -21.18 13.56 -12.63
C LEU A 298 -19.95 14.37 -13.07
N LEU A 299 -19.09 13.80 -13.91
CA LEU A 299 -17.90 14.50 -14.40
C LEU A 299 -18.27 15.74 -15.23
N ASP A 300 -19.25 15.63 -16.12
CA ASP A 300 -19.75 16.74 -16.95
C ASP A 300 -20.30 17.87 -16.07
N ARG A 301 -21.10 17.54 -15.04
CA ARG A 301 -21.57 18.52 -14.05
C ARG A 301 -20.45 19.20 -13.28
N LEU A 302 -19.39 18.47 -12.93
CA LEU A 302 -18.22 19.05 -12.24
C LEU A 302 -17.42 19.98 -13.16
N LEU A 303 -17.35 19.68 -14.45
CA LEU A 303 -16.77 20.53 -15.48
C LEU A 303 -17.65 21.75 -15.83
N GLY A 304 -18.92 21.72 -15.44
CA GLY A 304 -19.90 22.77 -15.75
C GLY A 304 -20.59 22.58 -17.10
N GLU A 305 -20.45 21.40 -17.70
CA GLU A 305 -21.14 20.98 -18.92
C GLU A 305 -22.55 20.46 -18.53
N LYS A 306 -23.56 20.82 -19.33
CA LYS A 306 -24.97 20.49 -19.10
C LYS A 306 -25.56 19.78 -20.31
#